data_AF-A0A2A6CKY7-F1
#
_entry.id   AF-A0A2A6CKY7-F1
#
_cell.length_a   1.000
_cell.length_b   1.000
_cell.length_c   1.000
_cell.angle_alpha   90.00
_cell.angle_beta   90.00
_cell.angle_gamma   90.00
#
_symmetry.space_group_name_H-M   'P 1'
#
loop_
_entity.id
_entity.type
_entity.pdbx_description
1 polymer ?
#
loop_
_entity_poly.entity_id
_entity_poly.type
_entity_poly.pdbx_seq_one_letter_code
_entity_poly.pdbx_strand_id
1 'polypeptide(L)'
;MALSHGADYFVHNENGSMRLIGCMILIVIEISVLTTGIVATRISRNKYMRMDENSNLTVRYQTKETYEMSKAMIPAYVASFLVKALNILVLWAYYAANDMSLTGYAQD
;
A
#
# COMPACT_ATOMS: atom_id res chain seq x y z
N MET A 1 3.14 15.77 -1.82
CA MET A 1 3.30 16.48 -0.53
C MET A 1 1.97 16.95 0.05
N ALA A 2 1.11 17.67 -0.67
CA ALA A 2 -0.19 18.12 -0.12
C ALA A 2 -1.11 16.95 0.35
N LEU A 3 -1.16 15.85 -0.40
CA LEU A 3 -1.97 14.67 -0.07
C LEU A 3 -1.50 13.94 1.20
N SER A 4 -0.20 13.90 1.49
CA SER A 4 0.31 13.24 2.70
C SER A 4 0.01 14.06 3.94
N HIS A 5 0.15 15.39 3.88
CA HIS A 5 -0.24 16.28 4.97
C HIS A 5 -1.74 16.23 5.26
N GLY A 6 -2.57 16.07 4.23
CA GLY A 6 -4.01 15.89 4.40
C GLY A 6 -4.36 14.60 5.14
N ALA A 7 -3.78 13.47 4.72
CA ALA A 7 -4.01 12.19 5.40
C ALA A 7 -3.52 12.21 6.85
N ASP A 8 -2.37 12.83 7.10
CA ASP A 8 -1.79 12.98 8.44
C ASP A 8 -2.67 13.83 9.36
N TYR A 9 -3.25 14.91 8.83
CA TYR A 9 -4.21 15.76 9.55
C TYR A 9 -5.46 15.00 9.99
N PHE A 10 -5.99 14.09 9.15
CA PHE A 10 -7.16 13.28 9.53
C PHE A 10 -6.82 12.23 10.60
N VAL A 11 -5.64 11.60 10.51
CA VAL A 11 -5.21 10.58 11.48
C VAL A 11 -4.93 11.16 12.86
N HIS A 12 -4.39 12.38 12.94
CA HIS A 12 -4.04 13.04 14.21
C HIS A 12 -5.15 13.96 14.75
N ASN A 13 -6.30 14.01 14.10
CA ASN A 13 -7.41 14.86 14.55
C ASN A 13 -7.91 14.42 15.94
N GLU A 14 -8.40 15.34 16.76
CA GLU A 14 -8.95 15.03 18.09
C GLU A 14 -10.29 14.29 18.02
N ASN A 15 -11.03 14.45 16.91
CA ASN A 15 -12.30 13.76 16.70
C ASN A 15 -12.10 12.29 16.32
N GLY A 16 -12.61 11.35 17.13
CA GLY A 16 -12.52 9.91 16.88
C GLY A 16 -13.03 9.47 15.49
N SER A 17 -14.15 10.04 15.02
CA SER A 17 -14.69 9.76 13.69
C SER A 17 -13.73 10.18 12.56
N MET A 18 -12.96 11.27 12.74
CA MET A 18 -11.99 11.73 11.74
C MET A 18 -10.74 10.85 11.70
N ARG A 19 -10.31 10.29 12.85
CA ARG A 19 -9.21 9.31 12.93
C ARG A 19 -9.52 8.04 12.15
N LEU A 20 -10.76 7.53 12.27
CA LEU A 20 -11.22 6.36 11.52
C LEU A 20 -11.22 6.61 10.01
N ILE A 21 -11.65 7.80 9.57
CA ILE A 21 -11.58 8.20 8.16
C ILE A 21 -10.11 8.25 7.68
N GLY A 22 -9.20 8.80 8.49
CA GLY A 22 -7.77 8.79 8.20
C GLY A 22 -7.21 7.38 8.01
N CYS A 23 -7.60 6.43 8.86
CA CYS A 23 -7.21 5.02 8.73
C CYS A 23 -7.74 4.39 7.42
N MET A 24 -8.99 4.68 7.04
CA MET A 24 -9.56 4.20 5.78
C MET A 24 -8.81 4.74 4.56
N ILE A 25 -8.40 6.02 4.59
CA ILE A 25 -7.58 6.62 3.53
C ILE A 25 -6.24 5.89 3.40
N LEU A 26 -5.57 5.58 4.52
CA LEU A 26 -4.31 4.82 4.51
C LEU A 26 -4.49 3.42 3.89
N ILE A 27 -5.56 2.71 4.23
CA ILE A 27 -5.86 1.39 3.64
C ILE A 27 -6.03 1.50 2.12
N VAL A 28 -6.78 2.50 1.64
CA VAL A 28 -6.99 2.72 0.21
C VAL A 28 -5.67 2.98 -0.51
N ILE A 29 -4.80 3.80 0.08
CA ILE A 29 -3.47 4.08 -0.47
C ILE A 29 -2.65 2.78 -0.56
N GLU A 30 -2.62 1.94 0.47
CA GLU A 30 -1.85 0.69 0.43
C GLU A 30 -2.38 -0.31 -0.61
N ILE A 31 -3.70 -0.43 -0.75
CA ILE A 31 -4.31 -1.26 -1.80
C ILE A 31 -3.93 -0.72 -3.20
N SER A 32 -3.92 0.60 -3.39
CA SER A 32 -3.54 1.19 -4.67
C SER A 32 -2.08 0.88 -5.04
N VAL A 33 -1.15 0.94 -4.07
CA VAL A 33 0.27 0.62 -4.31
C VAL A 33 0.43 -0.85 -4.69
N LEU A 34 -0.26 -1.75 -3.98
CA LEU A 34 -0.19 -3.19 -4.24
C LEU A 34 -0.78 -3.55 -5.61
N THR A 35 -1.92 -2.95 -5.97
CA THR A 35 -2.54 -3.17 -7.28
C THR A 35 -1.68 -2.63 -8.41
N THR A 36 -1.09 -1.44 -8.28
CA THR A 36 -0.15 -0.89 -9.27
C THR A 36 1.08 -1.80 -9.43
N GLY A 37 1.66 -2.31 -8.34
CA GLY A 37 2.79 -3.25 -8.39
C GLY A 37 2.48 -4.55 -9.12
N ILE A 38 1.30 -5.14 -8.87
CA ILE A 38 0.83 -6.34 -9.57
C ILE A 38 0.61 -6.06 -11.05
N VAL A 39 -0.05 -4.95 -11.39
CA VAL A 39 -0.33 -4.56 -12.78
C VAL A 39 0.97 -4.30 -13.55
N ALA A 40 1.91 -3.56 -12.98
CA ALA A 40 3.22 -3.31 -13.58
C ALA A 40 3.97 -4.61 -13.89
N THR A 41 3.92 -5.58 -12.97
CA THR A 41 4.55 -6.88 -13.18
C THR A 41 3.85 -7.70 -14.26
N ARG A 42 2.50 -7.68 -14.30
CA ARG A 42 1.73 -8.36 -15.35
C ARG A 42 2.00 -7.77 -16.73
N ILE A 43 2.07 -6.44 -16.85
CA ILE A 43 2.39 -5.77 -18.10
C ILE A 43 3.81 -6.16 -18.56
N SER A 44 4.79 -6.11 -17.66
CA SER A 44 6.17 -6.48 -17.96
C SER A 44 6.30 -7.94 -18.40
N ARG A 45 5.57 -8.85 -17.74
CA ARG A 45 5.50 -10.27 -18.12
C ARG A 45 4.88 -10.46 -19.50
N ASN A 46 3.74 -9.82 -19.78
CA ASN A 46 3.06 -9.94 -21.07
C ASN A 46 3.92 -9.40 -22.21
N LYS A 47 4.64 -8.28 -21.97
CA LYS A 47 5.57 -7.71 -22.93
C LYS A 47 6.74 -8.65 -23.22
N TYR A 48 7.29 -9.29 -22.18
CA TYR A 48 8.33 -10.30 -22.32
C TYR A 48 7.87 -11.53 -23.13
N MET A 49 6.68 -12.07 -22.83
CA MET A 49 6.14 -13.28 -23.49
C MET A 49 5.72 -13.04 -24.96
N ARG A 50 5.29 -11.82 -25.29
CA ARG A 50 4.87 -11.45 -26.66
C ARG A 50 6.04 -11.04 -27.55
N MET A 51 7.27 -11.07 -27.04
CA MET A 51 8.39 -10.57 -27.81
C MET A 51 8.89 -11.62 -28.80
N ASP A 52 8.72 -11.30 -30.08
CA ASP A 52 9.09 -12.16 -31.20
C ASP A 52 10.62 -12.31 -31.32
N GLU A 53 11.07 -13.43 -31.88
CA GLU A 53 12.49 -13.75 -32.04
C GLU A 53 13.20 -12.79 -33.01
N ASN A 54 12.45 -12.19 -33.94
CA ASN A 54 12.90 -11.17 -34.89
C ASN A 54 13.01 -9.75 -34.30
N SER A 55 12.66 -9.57 -33.01
CA SER A 55 12.79 -8.26 -32.37
C SER A 55 14.25 -7.87 -32.10
N ASN A 56 14.53 -6.58 -32.14
CA ASN A 56 15.88 -6.03 -31.91
C ASN A 56 16.47 -6.57 -30.59
N LEU A 57 17.71 -7.10 -30.66
CA LEU A 57 18.42 -7.74 -29.55
C LEU A 57 18.45 -6.86 -28.29
N THR A 58 18.64 -5.54 -28.46
CA THR A 58 18.67 -4.57 -27.36
C THR A 58 17.33 -4.49 -26.64
N VAL A 59 16.22 -4.52 -27.39
CA VAL A 59 14.87 -4.45 -26.82
C VAL A 59 14.57 -5.74 -26.03
N ARG A 60 14.99 -6.90 -26.54
CA ARG A 60 14.94 -8.21 -25.83
C ARG A 60 15.65 -8.15 -24.49
N TYR A 61 16.87 -7.61 -24.47
CA TYR A 61 17.64 -7.52 -23.24
C TYR A 61 16.97 -6.61 -22.21
N GLN A 62 16.59 -5.39 -22.61
CA GLN A 62 15.95 -4.41 -21.72
C GLN A 62 14.63 -4.91 -21.14
N THR A 63 13.81 -5.60 -21.96
CA THR A 63 12.52 -6.13 -21.50
C THR A 63 12.70 -7.32 -20.56
N LYS A 64 13.68 -8.20 -20.82
CA LYS A 64 14.04 -9.29 -19.92
C LYS A 64 14.50 -8.75 -18.56
N GLU A 65 15.42 -7.79 -18.57
CA GLU A 65 15.93 -7.16 -17.35
C GLU A 65 14.81 -6.48 -16.55
N THR A 66 13.95 -5.72 -17.22
CA THR A 66 12.78 -5.07 -16.59
C THR A 66 11.83 -6.09 -15.95
N TYR A 67 11.60 -7.23 -16.61
CA TYR A 67 10.77 -8.30 -16.08
C TYR A 67 11.40 -8.99 -14.86
N GLU A 68 12.70 -9.30 -14.90
CA GLU A 68 13.42 -9.90 -13.77
C GLU A 68 13.46 -8.97 -12.56
N MET A 69 13.72 -7.68 -12.78
CA MET A 69 13.64 -6.63 -11.75
C MET A 69 12.23 -6.54 -11.16
N SER A 70 11.19 -6.47 -12.00
CA SER A 70 9.79 -6.40 -11.54
C SER A 70 9.39 -7.62 -10.71
N LYS A 71 9.83 -8.81 -11.13
CA LYS A 71 9.57 -10.07 -10.41
C LYS A 71 10.25 -10.07 -9.04
N ALA A 72 11.47 -9.57 -8.94
CA ALA A 72 12.21 -9.47 -7.69
C ALA A 72 11.59 -8.47 -6.70
N MET A 73 10.82 -7.49 -7.18
CA MET A 73 10.13 -6.51 -6.32
C MET A 73 8.84 -7.05 -5.68
N ILE A 74 8.22 -8.11 -6.21
CA ILE A 74 7.00 -8.72 -5.64
C ILE A 74 7.14 -9.02 -4.13
N PRO A 75 8.17 -9.76 -3.65
CA PRO A 75 8.30 -10.03 -2.22
C PRO A 75 8.46 -8.77 -1.38
N ALA A 76 9.13 -7.73 -1.91
CA ALA A 76 9.25 -6.45 -1.22
C ALA A 76 7.89 -5.75 -1.09
N TYR A 77 7.05 -5.77 -2.14
CA TYR A 77 5.69 -5.23 -2.07
C TYR A 77 4.81 -5.99 -1.07
N VAL A 78 4.89 -7.33 -1.05
CA VAL A 78 4.14 -8.15 -0.09
C VAL A 78 4.61 -7.89 1.35
N ALA A 79 5.92 -7.84 1.59
CA ALA A 79 6.47 -7.55 2.91
C ALA A 79 6.09 -6.15 3.39
N SER A 80 6.20 -5.13 2.52
CA SER A 80 5.76 -3.77 2.81
C SER A 80 4.27 -3.72 3.15
N PHE A 81 3.43 -4.42 2.39
CA PHE A 81 2.00 -4.46 2.66
C PHE A 81 1.69 -5.10 4.03
N LEU A 82 2.36 -6.21 4.37
CA LEU A 82 2.17 -6.87 5.67
C LEU A 82 2.56 -5.97 6.83
N VAL A 83 3.74 -5.34 6.78
CA VAL A 83 4.22 -4.44 7.85
C VAL A 83 3.26 -3.27 8.04
N LYS A 84 2.80 -2.66 6.94
CA LYS A 84 1.89 -1.53 7.03
C LYS A 84 0.47 -1.92 7.44
N ALA A 85 -0.02 -3.08 7.01
CA ALA A 85 -1.29 -3.62 7.47
C ALA A 85 -1.27 -3.90 8.99
N LEU A 86 -0.16 -4.43 9.50
CA LEU A 86 0.05 -4.60 10.94
C LEU A 86 0.04 -3.27 11.68
N ASN A 87 0.73 -2.24 11.16
CA ASN A 87 0.71 -0.91 11.75
C ASN A 87 -0.70 -0.31 11.81
N ILE A 88 -1.49 -0.45 10.74
CA ILE A 88 -2.89 0.02 10.72
C ILE A 88 -3.73 -0.73 11.75
N LEU A 89 -3.54 -2.05 11.88
CA LEU A 89 -4.25 -2.87 12.86
C LEU A 89 -3.90 -2.47 14.31
N VAL A 90 -2.63 -2.20 14.60
CA VAL A 90 -2.18 -1.68 15.90
C VAL A 90 -2.80 -0.31 16.18
N LEU A 91 -2.84 0.58 15.19
CA LEU A 91 -3.46 1.90 15.31
C LEU A 91 -4.96 1.78 15.65
N TRP A 92 -5.64 0.87 14.97
CA TRP A 92 -7.06 0.62 15.17
C TRP A 92 -7.35 0.06 16.55
N ALA A 93 -6.55 -0.92 17.01
CA ALA A 93 -6.65 -1.47 18.35
C ALA A 93 -6.37 -0.42 19.44
N TYR A 94 -5.37 0.44 19.21
CA TYR A 94 -5.07 1.56 20.11
C TYR A 94 -6.25 2.53 20.23
N TYR A 95 -6.86 2.95 19.12
CA TYR A 95 -8.02 3.84 19.18
C TYR A 95 -9.25 3.17 19.82
N ALA A 96 -9.52 1.91 19.47
CA ALA A 96 -10.61 1.15 20.08
C ALA A 96 -10.46 1.01 21.60
N ALA A 97 -9.23 0.76 22.09
CA ALA A 97 -8.94 0.68 23.52
C ALA A 97 -9.11 2.03 24.24
N ASN A 98 -8.65 3.13 23.61
CA ASN A 98 -8.78 4.47 24.20
C ASN A 98 -10.24 4.93 24.27
N ASP A 99 -11.04 4.73 23.22
CA ASP A 99 -12.48 5.09 23.22
C ASP A 99 -13.27 4.30 24.27
N MET A 100 -12.92 3.03 24.48
CA MET A 100 -13.53 2.18 25.51
C MET A 100 -13.13 2.62 26.93
N SER A 101 -11.89 3.07 27.12
CA SER A 101 -11.45 3.63 28.40
C SER A 101 -12.16 4.95 28.71
N LEU A 102 -12.38 5.82 27.72
CA LEU A 102 -13.02 7.12 27.91
C LEU A 102 -14.51 6.99 28.28
N THR A 103 -15.20 6.02 27.67
CA THR A 103 -16.62 5.74 27.96
C THR A 103 -16.81 5.05 29.31
N GLY A 104 -15.85 4.25 29.77
CA GLY A 104 -15.87 3.63 31.10
C GLY A 104 -15.72 4.61 32.26
N TYR A 105 -15.03 5.75 32.08
CA TYR A 105 -14.91 6.80 33.11
C TYR A 105 -16.08 7.80 33.13
N ALA A 106 -16.92 7.84 32.10
CA ALA A 106 -18.05 8.76 32.02
C ALA A 106 -19.34 8.20 32.69
N GLN A 107 -19.24 7.05 33.36
CA GLN A 107 -20.38 6.33 33.93
C GLN A 107 -20.40 6.31 35.48
N ASP A 108 -19.61 7.17 36.13
CA ASP A 108 -19.63 7.42 37.58
C ASP A 108 -20.20 8.81 37.91
#